data_AF-A0A7V3J9P0-F1
#
_entry.id   AF-A0A7V3J9P0-F1
#
_cell.length_a   1.000
_cell.length_b   1.000
_cell.length_c   1.000
_cell.angle_alpha   90.00
_cell.angle_beta   90.00
_cell.angle_gamma   90.00
#
_symmetry.space_group_name_H-M   'P 1'
#
loop_
_entity.id
_entity.type
_entity.pdbx_description
1 polymer ?
#
loop_
_entity_poly.entity_id
_entity_poly.type
_entity_poly.pdbx_seq_one_letter_code
_entity_poly.pdbx_strand_id
1 'polypeptide(L)'
;MIEKFLWPLLELEHMVALFTGCPIFEFLVGSFYNLKGNWNMRVFKKIAFLILIVAYSLAAEGTIPWTADGSIKDGEYTNTLNLVKERLVLHYKIDSTYIYLGIEARNSGWSAIGLDPEKGMKNADIFLIFIENGSLKVLDSYSTGIYGPHKSDSELGGEDNILDAKGRINSTGYVVEFKRLLDTKDRFDKPVVRGKEMTLIYAMAKSHNIKKKHDLIRGTIKLKFED
;
A
#
# COMPACT_ATOMS: atom_id res chain seq x y z
N MET A 1 11.88 54.02 -12.20
CA MET A 1 11.52 54.02 -10.76
C MET A 1 10.25 53.20 -10.65
N ILE A 2 10.20 52.25 -9.70
CA ILE A 2 9.19 51.17 -9.53
C ILE A 2 9.59 49.86 -10.23
N GLU A 3 10.45 49.08 -9.56
CA GLU A 3 10.42 47.60 -9.48
C GLU A 3 11.18 47.18 -8.20
N LYS A 4 10.69 47.66 -7.05
CA LYS A 4 10.92 47.09 -5.72
C LYS A 4 9.53 46.64 -5.24
N PHE A 5 9.45 45.51 -4.53
CA PHE A 5 8.28 44.66 -4.21
C PHE A 5 8.01 43.62 -5.32
N LEU A 6 8.19 42.32 -5.16
CA LEU A 6 8.24 41.46 -3.98
C LEU A 6 9.21 40.29 -4.25
N TRP A 7 10.29 40.21 -3.50
CA TRP A 7 10.89 38.92 -3.16
C TRP A 7 11.50 39.05 -1.77
N PRO A 8 10.83 38.61 -0.70
CA PRO A 8 11.50 38.46 0.57
C PRO A 8 12.46 37.27 0.48
N LEU A 9 13.63 37.47 1.06
CA LEU A 9 14.57 36.47 1.53
C LEU A 9 13.96 35.05 1.64
N LEU A 10 14.20 34.21 0.64
CA LEU A 10 14.55 32.82 0.94
C LEU A 10 16.07 32.80 1.01
N GLU A 11 16.61 33.14 2.17
CA GLU A 11 17.99 32.82 2.47
C GLU A 11 18.15 31.31 2.34
N LEU A 12 19.29 30.87 1.80
CA LEU A 12 19.62 29.46 1.59
C LEU A 12 19.35 28.60 2.86
N GLU A 13 19.44 29.22 4.04
CA GLU A 13 19.18 28.63 5.35
C GLU A 13 17.75 28.09 5.52
N HIS A 14 16.75 28.73 4.92
CA HIS A 14 15.35 28.26 5.00
C HIS A 14 15.06 27.09 4.06
N MET A 15 15.80 26.97 2.94
CA MET A 15 15.72 25.79 2.06
C MET A 15 16.44 24.59 2.68
N VAL A 16 17.51 24.81 3.47
CA VAL A 16 18.22 23.74 4.20
C VAL A 16 17.30 23.06 5.23
N ALA A 17 16.39 23.80 5.86
CA ALA A 17 15.46 23.26 6.86
C ALA A 17 14.40 22.30 6.29
N LEU A 18 14.14 22.31 4.98
CA LEU A 18 13.19 21.40 4.32
C LEU A 18 13.81 20.04 3.92
N PHE A 19 15.14 19.90 4.01
CA PHE A 19 15.87 18.73 3.51
C PHE A 19 16.87 18.12 4.52
N THR A 20 16.81 18.53 5.79
CA THR A 20 17.59 17.91 6.86
C THR A 20 17.27 16.42 6.97
N GLY A 21 18.27 15.54 6.80
CA GLY A 21 18.11 14.08 6.82
C GLY A 21 18.02 13.40 5.46
N CYS A 22 18.12 14.13 4.33
CA CYS A 22 18.27 13.54 3.00
C CYS A 22 19.77 13.30 2.68
N PRO A 23 20.24 12.04 2.56
CA PRO A 23 21.66 11.74 2.35
C PRO A 23 22.22 12.37 1.05
N ILE A 24 21.37 12.50 0.03
CA ILE A 24 21.71 13.10 -1.26
C ILE A 24 21.92 14.61 -1.13
N PHE A 25 21.08 15.28 -0.34
CA PHE A 25 21.20 16.72 -0.10
C PHE A 25 22.48 17.05 0.68
N GLU A 26 22.80 16.29 1.73
CA GLU A 26 24.01 16.50 2.55
C GLU A 26 25.30 16.25 1.75
N PHE A 27 25.33 15.22 0.91
CA PHE A 27 26.47 14.93 0.03
C PHE A 27 26.70 16.03 -1.03
N LEU A 28 25.62 16.53 -1.63
CA LEU A 28 25.67 17.63 -2.59
C LEU A 28 26.11 18.93 -1.88
N VAL A 29 25.55 19.30 -0.74
CA VAL A 29 25.98 20.52 -0.03
C VAL A 29 27.46 20.42 0.38
N GLY A 30 27.90 19.29 0.95
CA GLY A 30 29.28 19.08 1.38
C GLY A 30 30.32 19.08 0.24
N SER A 31 29.96 18.54 -0.93
CA SER A 31 30.83 18.56 -2.11
C SER A 31 30.97 19.96 -2.72
N PHE A 32 29.96 20.82 -2.56
CA PHE A 32 29.93 22.16 -3.16
C PHE A 32 30.65 23.22 -2.32
N TYR A 33 30.69 23.09 -0.99
CA TYR A 33 31.45 23.99 -0.10
C TYR A 33 32.98 23.91 -0.31
N ASN A 34 33.49 22.82 -0.88
CA ASN A 34 34.93 22.62 -1.13
C ASN A 34 35.42 23.16 -2.48
N LEU A 35 34.54 23.70 -3.32
CA LEU A 35 34.93 24.31 -4.60
C LEU A 35 35.47 25.74 -4.37
N LYS A 36 36.76 25.85 -4.03
CA LYS A 36 37.49 27.13 -3.99
C LYS A 36 37.74 27.66 -5.41
N GLY A 37 36.73 28.27 -6.01
CA GLY A 37 36.86 28.98 -7.29
C GLY A 37 36.17 30.34 -7.26
N ASN A 38 36.71 31.33 -7.97
CA ASN A 38 36.18 32.69 -8.04
C ASN A 38 34.97 32.74 -8.99
N TRP A 39 33.89 32.05 -8.61
CA TRP A 39 32.67 31.94 -9.42
C TRP A 39 31.81 33.19 -9.31
N ASN A 40 31.23 33.60 -10.43
CA ASN A 40 30.19 34.63 -10.41
C ASN A 40 28.97 34.10 -9.65
N MET A 41 28.68 34.68 -8.49
CA MET A 41 27.59 34.25 -7.59
C MET A 41 26.21 34.18 -8.26
N ARG A 42 25.97 34.94 -9.34
CA ARG A 42 24.72 34.83 -10.12
C ARG A 42 24.67 33.55 -10.97
N VAL A 43 25.81 33.11 -11.50
CA VAL A 43 25.92 31.86 -12.28
C VAL A 43 25.82 30.67 -11.33
N PHE A 44 26.48 30.74 -10.16
CA PHE A 44 26.42 29.69 -9.15
C PHE A 44 24.99 29.40 -8.66
N LYS A 45 24.23 30.44 -8.30
CA LYS A 45 22.83 30.29 -7.85
C LYS A 45 21.94 29.64 -8.92
N LYS A 46 22.15 29.96 -10.20
CA LYS A 46 21.41 29.36 -11.31
C LYS A 46 21.72 27.88 -11.47
N ILE A 47 23.00 27.49 -11.38
CA ILE A 47 23.42 26.10 -11.46
C ILE A 47 22.88 25.30 -10.27
N ALA A 48 23.01 25.81 -9.05
CA ALA A 48 22.49 25.14 -7.86
C ALA A 48 20.96 24.94 -7.93
N PHE A 49 20.23 25.95 -8.39
CA PHE A 49 18.78 25.84 -8.60
C PHE A 49 18.42 24.81 -9.68
N LEU A 50 19.17 24.76 -10.78
CA LEU A 50 18.98 23.75 -11.82
C LEU A 50 19.23 22.34 -11.29
N ILE A 51 20.30 22.14 -10.50
CA ILE A 51 20.64 20.86 -9.89
C ILE A 51 19.56 20.44 -8.88
N LEU A 52 19.04 21.39 -8.09
CA LEU A 52 17.94 21.11 -7.16
C LEU A 52 16.67 20.69 -7.89
N ILE A 53 16.33 21.35 -8.99
CA ILE A 53 15.19 20.98 -9.84
C ILE A 53 15.40 19.58 -10.44
N VAL A 54 16.58 19.30 -11.00
CA VAL A 54 16.88 17.99 -11.59
C VAL A 54 16.86 16.89 -10.53
N ALA A 55 17.43 17.13 -9.35
CA ALA A 55 17.39 16.19 -8.24
C ALA A 55 15.96 15.94 -7.72
N TYR A 56 15.12 16.98 -7.67
CA TYR A 56 13.71 16.84 -7.31
C TYR A 56 12.93 16.06 -8.38
N SER A 57 13.14 16.34 -9.67
CA SER A 57 12.50 15.60 -10.76
C SER A 57 12.91 14.12 -10.77
N LEU A 58 14.19 13.82 -10.56
CA LEU A 58 14.69 12.44 -10.44
C LEU A 58 14.15 11.73 -9.19
N ALA A 59 13.88 12.45 -8.10
CA ALA A 59 13.25 11.90 -6.90
C ALA A 59 11.72 11.71 -7.03
N ALA A 60 11.08 12.47 -7.92
CA ALA A 60 9.64 12.37 -8.20
C ALA A 60 9.32 11.30 -9.26
N GLU A 61 10.28 10.92 -10.09
CA GLU A 61 10.18 9.81 -11.03
C GLU A 61 10.20 8.46 -10.27
N GLY A 62 9.02 8.00 -9.84
CA GLY A 62 8.94 6.66 -9.25
C GLY A 62 7.59 6.22 -8.68
N THR A 63 6.56 7.07 -8.65
CA THR A 63 5.27 6.69 -8.07
C THR A 63 4.18 6.70 -9.13
N ILE A 64 3.83 5.51 -9.63
CA ILE A 64 2.61 5.33 -10.42
C ILE A 64 1.44 5.62 -9.46
N PRO A 65 0.56 6.60 -9.76
CA PRO A 65 -0.63 6.82 -8.95
C PRO A 65 -1.44 5.53 -8.88
N TRP A 66 -1.73 5.08 -7.66
CA TRP A 66 -2.49 3.85 -7.49
C TRP A 66 -3.93 4.05 -7.92
N THR A 67 -4.47 3.09 -8.66
CA THR A 67 -5.89 3.01 -8.96
C THR A 67 -6.30 1.55 -8.97
N ALA A 68 -7.42 1.20 -8.34
CA ALA A 68 -7.98 -0.14 -8.51
C ALA A 68 -8.52 -0.28 -9.95
N ASP A 69 -7.80 -0.99 -10.81
CA ASP A 69 -8.21 -1.23 -12.20
C ASP A 69 -8.29 -2.72 -12.58
N GLY A 70 -7.94 -3.61 -11.64
CA GLY A 70 -7.93 -5.05 -11.80
C GLY A 70 -6.66 -5.59 -12.48
N SER A 71 -5.59 -4.80 -12.54
CA SER A 71 -4.33 -5.16 -13.20
C SER A 71 -3.10 -4.68 -12.44
N ILE A 72 -2.37 -5.62 -11.85
CA ILE A 72 -1.08 -5.35 -11.20
C ILE A 72 -0.04 -4.91 -12.24
N LYS A 73 0.49 -3.68 -12.11
CA LYS A 73 1.56 -3.14 -12.97
C LYS A 73 2.91 -3.10 -12.26
N ASP A 74 3.97 -3.10 -13.05
CA ASP A 74 5.33 -2.89 -12.53
C ASP A 74 5.45 -1.52 -11.85
N GLY A 75 6.01 -1.48 -10.65
CA GLY A 75 6.12 -0.26 -9.83
C GLY A 75 4.81 0.21 -9.16
N GLU A 76 3.69 -0.49 -9.35
CA GLU A 76 2.42 -0.12 -8.70
C GLU A 76 2.40 -0.46 -7.21
N TYR A 77 3.04 -1.56 -6.84
CA TYR A 77 3.20 -2.04 -5.47
C TYR A 77 4.69 -2.17 -5.15
N THR A 78 5.10 -1.78 -3.94
CA THR A 78 6.50 -1.87 -3.49
C THR A 78 6.86 -3.29 -3.06
N ASN A 79 5.86 -4.08 -2.65
CA ASN A 79 6.07 -5.40 -2.08
C ASN A 79 5.19 -6.46 -2.75
N THR A 80 5.78 -7.65 -2.94
CA THR A 80 5.10 -8.84 -3.48
C THR A 80 5.43 -10.06 -2.62
N LEU A 81 4.41 -10.78 -2.18
CA LEU A 81 4.50 -12.00 -1.38
C LEU A 81 3.83 -13.16 -2.11
N ASN A 82 4.62 -14.17 -2.46
CA ASN A 82 4.10 -15.45 -2.96
C ASN A 82 3.62 -16.30 -1.78
N LEU A 83 2.41 -16.03 -1.28
CA LEU A 83 1.81 -16.77 -0.16
C LEU A 83 1.69 -18.26 -0.48
N VAL A 84 1.36 -18.58 -1.72
CA VAL A 84 1.33 -19.94 -2.24
C VAL A 84 1.89 -19.90 -3.65
N LYS A 85 2.98 -20.64 -3.88
CA LYS A 85 3.71 -20.67 -5.16
C LYS A 85 2.74 -20.76 -6.34
N GLU A 86 2.77 -19.73 -7.19
CA GLU A 86 1.97 -19.60 -8.42
C GLU A 86 0.45 -19.68 -8.23
N ARG A 87 -0.08 -19.65 -7.01
CA ARG A 87 -1.53 -19.82 -6.75
C ARG A 87 -2.17 -18.68 -5.99
N LEU A 88 -1.44 -18.07 -5.07
CA LEU A 88 -1.92 -16.94 -4.30
C LEU A 88 -0.74 -15.99 -4.07
N VAL A 89 -0.84 -14.80 -4.67
CA VAL A 89 0.15 -13.74 -4.56
C VAL A 89 -0.53 -12.52 -3.96
N LEU A 90 0.10 -11.95 -2.95
CA LEU A 90 -0.30 -10.69 -2.33
C LEU A 90 0.70 -9.61 -2.75
N HIS A 91 0.22 -8.57 -3.38
CA HIS A 91 0.92 -7.32 -3.63
C HIS A 91 0.43 -6.28 -2.64
N TYR A 92 1.34 -5.50 -2.08
CA TYR A 92 0.95 -4.40 -1.23
C TYR A 92 1.91 -3.22 -1.33
N LYS A 93 1.37 -2.05 -1.02
CA LYS A 93 2.13 -0.87 -0.64
C LYS A 93 1.37 -0.12 0.44
N ILE A 94 2.06 0.73 1.18
CA ILE A 94 1.43 1.58 2.18
C ILE A 94 1.84 3.02 1.96
N ASP A 95 1.05 3.98 2.41
CA ASP A 95 1.50 5.36 2.54
C ASP A 95 1.28 5.83 3.98
N SER A 96 1.15 7.14 4.22
CA SER A 96 0.88 7.67 5.55
C SER A 96 -0.55 7.41 6.04
N THR A 97 -1.45 7.00 5.15
CA THR A 97 -2.90 6.98 5.37
C THR A 97 -3.52 5.61 5.03
N TYR A 98 -3.11 5.00 3.92
CA TYR A 98 -3.75 3.82 3.34
C TYR A 98 -2.80 2.63 3.25
N ILE A 99 -3.40 1.44 3.26
CA ILE A 99 -2.83 0.23 2.69
C ILE A 99 -3.55 -0.07 1.36
N TYR A 100 -2.75 -0.40 0.36
CA TYR A 100 -3.21 -0.80 -0.97
C TYR A 100 -2.87 -2.27 -1.15
N LEU A 101 -3.84 -3.07 -1.59
CA LEU A 101 -3.74 -4.52 -1.67
C LEU A 101 -4.13 -4.98 -3.06
N GLY A 102 -3.26 -5.77 -3.68
CA GLY A 102 -3.53 -6.52 -4.91
C GLY A 102 -3.43 -8.01 -4.63
N ILE A 103 -4.44 -8.79 -5.00
CA ILE A 103 -4.45 -10.24 -4.79
C ILE A 103 -4.62 -10.93 -6.13
N GLU A 104 -3.65 -11.75 -6.49
CA GLU A 104 -3.75 -12.67 -7.63
C GLU A 104 -4.03 -14.08 -7.10
N ALA A 105 -5.16 -14.66 -7.50
CA ALA A 105 -5.55 -16.01 -7.12
C ALA A 105 -5.80 -16.87 -8.35
N ARG A 106 -5.07 -17.99 -8.48
CA ARG A 106 -5.31 -19.00 -9.53
C ARG A 106 -6.38 -19.99 -9.09
N ASN A 107 -7.63 -19.53 -9.10
CA ASN A 107 -8.81 -20.28 -8.67
C ASN A 107 -10.09 -19.58 -9.19
N SER A 108 -11.15 -20.35 -9.43
CA SER A 108 -12.48 -19.82 -9.76
C SER A 108 -13.45 -19.73 -8.57
N GLY A 109 -13.15 -20.40 -7.45
CA GLY A 109 -13.89 -20.23 -6.21
C GLY A 109 -13.39 -19.04 -5.37
N TRP A 110 -13.70 -19.03 -4.08
CA TRP A 110 -13.33 -17.91 -3.21
C TRP A 110 -11.89 -18.01 -2.68
N SER A 111 -11.32 -16.86 -2.33
CA SER A 111 -10.08 -16.73 -1.56
C SER A 111 -10.28 -15.73 -0.42
N ALA A 112 -9.44 -15.78 0.60
CA ALA A 112 -9.51 -14.86 1.72
C ALA A 112 -8.12 -14.54 2.26
N ILE A 113 -7.95 -13.30 2.72
CA ILE A 113 -6.82 -12.85 3.54
C ILE A 113 -7.40 -12.38 4.86
N GLY A 114 -6.81 -12.82 5.97
CA GLY A 114 -7.20 -12.40 7.31
C GLY A 114 -6.02 -11.84 8.09
N LEU A 115 -6.29 -10.81 8.89
CA LEU A 115 -5.35 -10.04 9.67
C LEU A 115 -5.52 -10.32 11.16
N ASP A 116 -4.38 -10.54 11.80
CA ASP A 116 -4.15 -10.67 13.24
C ASP A 116 -5.21 -11.50 14.01
N PRO A 117 -5.41 -12.78 13.64
CA PRO A 117 -6.25 -13.68 14.42
C PRO A 117 -5.65 -13.93 15.81
N GLU A 118 -6.51 -14.13 16.81
CA GLU A 118 -6.08 -14.55 18.15
C GLU A 118 -5.84 -16.06 18.23
N LYS A 119 -6.75 -16.85 17.66
CA LYS A 119 -6.67 -18.33 17.67
C LYS A 119 -7.45 -18.92 16.52
N GLY A 120 -6.77 -19.67 15.64
CA GLY A 120 -7.39 -20.14 14.41
C GLY A 120 -7.83 -18.93 13.59
N MET A 121 -9.13 -18.81 13.32
CA MET A 121 -9.71 -17.64 12.66
C MET A 121 -10.35 -16.65 13.65
N LYS A 122 -10.39 -16.95 14.95
CA LYS A 122 -11.12 -16.14 15.91
C LYS A 122 -10.53 -14.73 15.96
N ASN A 123 -11.40 -13.74 15.87
CA ASN A 123 -11.10 -12.32 15.93
C ASN A 123 -10.21 -11.80 14.80
N ALA A 124 -10.17 -12.50 13.67
CA ALA A 124 -9.54 -12.01 12.45
C ALA A 124 -10.46 -11.01 11.74
N ASP A 125 -9.87 -9.91 11.33
CA ASP A 125 -10.32 -9.00 10.26
C ASP A 125 -10.03 -9.71 8.92
N ILE A 126 -11.01 -9.87 8.04
CA ILE A 126 -10.95 -10.76 6.88
C ILE A 126 -11.49 -10.05 5.64
N PHE A 127 -10.66 -10.00 4.61
CA PHE A 127 -11.09 -9.70 3.25
C PHE A 127 -11.44 -11.00 2.54
N LEU A 128 -12.72 -11.18 2.23
CA LEU A 128 -13.23 -12.36 1.52
C LEU A 128 -13.49 -12.01 0.05
N ILE A 129 -12.77 -12.68 -0.85
CA ILE A 129 -12.80 -12.44 -2.29
C ILE A 129 -13.58 -13.55 -2.97
N PHE A 130 -14.64 -13.20 -3.69
CA PHE A 130 -15.51 -14.16 -4.37
C PHE A 130 -16.16 -13.57 -5.61
N ILE A 131 -16.70 -14.44 -6.46
CA ILE A 131 -17.42 -14.04 -7.67
C ILE A 131 -18.91 -14.11 -7.37
N GLU A 132 -19.60 -13.00 -7.58
CA GLU A 132 -21.05 -12.89 -7.45
C GLU A 132 -21.61 -12.20 -8.70
N ASN A 133 -22.62 -12.82 -9.31
CA ASN A 133 -23.27 -12.31 -10.53
C ASN A 133 -22.27 -11.96 -11.65
N GLY A 134 -21.23 -12.79 -11.81
CA GLY A 134 -20.17 -12.61 -12.82
C GLY A 134 -19.17 -11.50 -12.51
N SER A 135 -19.30 -10.82 -11.37
CA SER A 135 -18.39 -9.76 -10.92
C SER A 135 -17.59 -10.23 -9.72
N LEU A 136 -16.31 -9.87 -9.68
CA LEU A 136 -15.48 -10.12 -8.51
C LEU A 136 -15.82 -9.11 -7.40
N LYS A 137 -15.92 -9.60 -6.17
CA LYS A 137 -16.26 -8.83 -4.97
C LYS A 137 -15.20 -9.08 -3.90
N VAL A 138 -14.95 -8.04 -3.09
CA VAL A 138 -14.26 -8.15 -1.81
C VAL A 138 -15.29 -7.79 -0.75
N LEU A 139 -15.41 -8.62 0.27
CA LEU A 139 -16.27 -8.37 1.41
C LEU A 139 -15.39 -8.16 2.63
N ASP A 140 -15.60 -7.02 3.28
CA ASP A 140 -15.04 -6.71 4.59
C ASP A 140 -15.78 -7.51 5.66
N SER A 141 -15.07 -8.31 6.43
CA SER A 141 -15.67 -9.35 7.27
C SER A 141 -14.85 -9.65 8.51
N TYR A 142 -15.54 -10.15 9.53
CA TYR A 142 -14.92 -10.52 10.77
C TYR A 142 -15.31 -11.93 11.20
N SER A 143 -14.32 -12.67 11.69
CA SER A 143 -14.53 -14.04 12.16
C SER A 143 -14.78 -14.09 13.66
N THR A 144 -15.99 -14.51 14.03
CA THR A 144 -16.45 -14.56 15.42
C THR A 144 -16.01 -15.81 16.18
N GLY A 145 -15.31 -16.74 15.53
CA GLY A 145 -14.97 -18.04 16.10
C GLY A 145 -13.73 -18.66 15.50
N ILE A 146 -13.21 -19.71 16.16
CA ILE A 146 -11.95 -20.37 15.75
C ILE A 146 -12.03 -21.01 14.35
N TYR A 147 -13.25 -21.31 13.87
CA TYR A 147 -13.54 -21.88 12.56
C TYR A 147 -14.54 -21.02 11.75
N GLY A 148 -14.70 -19.75 12.13
CA GLY A 148 -15.79 -18.89 11.66
C GLY A 148 -17.06 -18.98 12.53
N PRO A 149 -18.22 -18.52 12.02
CA PRO A 149 -18.40 -17.92 10.69
C PRO A 149 -17.66 -16.59 10.55
N HIS A 150 -17.42 -16.17 9.32
CA HIS A 150 -17.01 -14.81 8.99
C HIS A 150 -18.21 -14.10 8.34
N LYS A 151 -18.80 -13.15 9.08
CA LYS A 151 -19.93 -12.30 8.62
C LYS A 151 -19.35 -10.97 8.18
N SER A 152 -20.11 -10.21 7.39
CA SER A 152 -19.65 -8.85 7.09
C SER A 152 -19.63 -7.99 8.35
N ASP A 153 -18.76 -7.00 8.36
CA ASP A 153 -18.63 -6.08 9.50
C ASP A 153 -19.92 -5.28 9.69
N SER A 154 -20.56 -4.88 8.59
CA SER A 154 -21.90 -4.28 8.58
C SER A 154 -22.97 -5.17 9.23
N GLU A 155 -22.98 -6.48 8.98
CA GLU A 155 -23.92 -7.41 9.63
C GLU A 155 -23.67 -7.56 11.13
N LEU A 156 -22.43 -7.30 11.58
CA LEU A 156 -22.04 -7.30 12.99
C LEU A 156 -22.18 -5.90 13.63
N GLY A 157 -22.67 -4.91 12.89
CA GLY A 157 -22.87 -3.53 13.34
C GLY A 157 -21.60 -2.68 13.38
N GLY A 158 -20.64 -2.99 12.52
CA GLY A 158 -19.50 -2.13 12.15
C GLY A 158 -19.71 -1.52 10.77
N GLU A 159 -18.62 -1.06 10.15
CA GLU A 159 -18.62 -0.40 8.83
C GLU A 159 -17.91 -1.26 7.77
N ASP A 160 -18.25 -1.06 6.49
CA ASP A 160 -17.43 -1.56 5.38
C ASP A 160 -16.36 -0.51 5.09
N ASN A 161 -15.09 -0.83 5.36
CA ASN A 161 -13.98 0.11 5.28
C ASN A 161 -13.14 -0.05 4.00
N ILE A 162 -13.62 -0.83 3.03
CA ILE A 162 -13.02 -0.91 1.70
C ILE A 162 -13.46 0.31 0.87
N LEU A 163 -12.50 1.18 0.55
CA LEU A 163 -12.80 2.49 -0.05
C LEU A 163 -12.85 2.46 -1.58
N ASP A 164 -11.95 1.71 -2.20
CA ASP A 164 -11.93 1.47 -3.64
C ASP A 164 -11.67 -0.01 -3.86
N ALA A 165 -12.39 -0.63 -4.79
CA ALA A 165 -12.16 -2.01 -5.19
C ALA A 165 -12.45 -2.25 -6.66
N LYS A 166 -11.58 -3.01 -7.33
CA LYS A 166 -11.78 -3.47 -8.70
C LYS A 166 -11.20 -4.85 -8.90
N GLY A 167 -11.93 -5.68 -9.63
CA GLY A 167 -11.52 -7.02 -9.94
C GLY A 167 -11.57 -7.34 -11.43
N ARG A 168 -10.71 -8.26 -11.84
CA ARG A 168 -10.67 -8.84 -13.18
C ARG A 168 -10.61 -10.35 -13.07
N ILE A 169 -11.49 -11.02 -13.79
CA ILE A 169 -11.54 -12.49 -13.87
C ILE A 169 -10.96 -12.90 -15.22
N ASN A 170 -10.16 -13.97 -15.25
CA ASN A 170 -9.64 -14.59 -16.46
C ASN A 170 -9.80 -16.12 -16.41
N SER A 171 -9.36 -16.82 -17.45
CA SER A 171 -9.52 -18.28 -17.56
C SER A 171 -8.78 -19.09 -16.49
N THR A 172 -7.79 -18.48 -15.81
CA THR A 172 -6.95 -19.14 -14.81
C THR A 172 -7.26 -18.73 -13.38
N GLY A 173 -8.08 -17.69 -13.17
CA GLY A 173 -8.44 -17.18 -11.86
C GLY A 173 -8.82 -15.70 -11.90
N TYR A 174 -8.38 -14.94 -10.91
CA TYR A 174 -8.72 -13.51 -10.83
C TYR A 174 -7.62 -12.68 -10.18
N VAL A 175 -7.71 -11.38 -10.43
CA VAL A 175 -6.98 -10.32 -9.74
C VAL A 175 -8.01 -9.41 -9.09
N VAL A 176 -7.80 -9.05 -7.83
CA VAL A 176 -8.55 -7.98 -7.18
C VAL A 176 -7.61 -6.97 -6.56
N GLU A 177 -7.97 -5.70 -6.65
CA GLU A 177 -7.26 -4.59 -6.06
C GLU A 177 -8.21 -3.80 -5.21
N PHE A 178 -7.76 -3.40 -4.03
CA PHE A 178 -8.54 -2.55 -3.14
C PHE A 178 -7.65 -1.76 -2.19
N LYS A 179 -8.23 -0.75 -1.54
CA LYS A 179 -7.55 0.01 -0.48
C LYS A 179 -8.46 0.21 0.73
N ARG A 180 -7.82 0.38 1.88
CA ARG A 180 -8.46 0.83 3.12
C ARG A 180 -7.53 1.70 3.93
N LEU A 181 -8.06 2.41 4.93
CA LEU A 181 -7.24 3.13 5.90
C LEU A 181 -6.33 2.17 6.66
N LEU A 182 -5.14 2.64 7.06
CA LEU A 182 -4.27 1.89 7.97
C LEU A 182 -4.94 1.68 9.35
N ASP A 183 -5.77 2.62 9.76
CA ASP A 183 -6.52 2.58 11.01
C ASP A 183 -7.92 3.15 10.78
N THR A 184 -8.90 2.26 10.65
CA THR A 184 -10.30 2.59 10.31
C THR A 184 -11.11 3.05 11.51
N LYS A 185 -10.63 2.77 12.73
CA LYS A 185 -11.36 2.94 14.00
C LYS A 185 -12.60 2.05 14.16
N ASP A 186 -12.88 1.16 13.20
CA ASP A 186 -13.90 0.14 13.38
C ASP A 186 -13.44 -0.93 14.37
N ARG A 187 -14.37 -1.49 15.14
CA ARG A 187 -14.08 -2.46 16.21
C ARG A 187 -13.71 -3.86 15.70
N PHE A 188 -14.04 -4.16 14.44
CA PHE A 188 -13.78 -5.44 13.80
C PHE A 188 -12.48 -5.42 13.00
N ASP A 189 -12.05 -4.24 12.57
CA ASP A 189 -10.79 -4.03 11.87
C ASP A 189 -9.54 -4.13 12.75
N LYS A 190 -8.45 -4.62 12.17
CA LYS A 190 -7.12 -4.61 12.78
C LYS A 190 -6.29 -3.45 12.23
N PRO A 191 -5.80 -2.52 13.07
CA PRO A 191 -4.96 -1.44 12.60
C PRO A 191 -3.63 -1.98 12.07
N VAL A 192 -3.27 -1.56 10.87
CA VAL A 192 -1.99 -1.86 10.23
C VAL A 192 -0.99 -0.80 10.64
N VAL A 193 -0.14 -1.13 11.61
CA VAL A 193 0.93 -0.23 12.06
C VAL A 193 2.20 -0.53 11.28
N ARG A 194 2.71 0.47 10.57
CA ARG A 194 3.93 0.38 9.77
C ARG A 194 5.10 -0.22 10.58
N GLY A 195 5.79 -1.20 10.00
CA GLY A 195 6.94 -1.90 10.59
C GLY A 195 6.62 -2.81 11.80
N LYS A 196 5.37 -2.82 12.28
CA LYS A 196 4.93 -3.72 13.35
C LYS A 196 4.59 -5.09 12.76
N GLU A 197 5.10 -6.13 13.40
CA GLU A 197 4.77 -7.50 13.01
C GLU A 197 3.30 -7.79 13.34
N MET A 198 2.59 -8.39 12.38
CA MET A 198 1.26 -8.93 12.56
C MET A 198 1.14 -10.31 11.90
N THR A 199 0.18 -11.10 12.37
CA THR A 199 -0.11 -12.40 11.78
C THR A 199 -1.04 -12.23 10.59
N LEU A 200 -0.71 -12.82 9.44
CA LEU A 200 -1.60 -12.90 8.28
C LEU A 200 -1.96 -14.36 8.06
N ILE A 201 -3.26 -14.63 7.93
CA ILE A 201 -3.80 -15.92 7.48
C ILE A 201 -4.35 -15.79 6.08
N TYR A 202 -4.33 -16.89 5.33
CA TYR A 202 -4.90 -16.93 3.98
C TYR A 202 -5.57 -18.26 3.73
N ALA A 203 -6.57 -18.26 2.84
CA ALA A 203 -7.30 -19.47 2.46
C ALA A 203 -7.90 -19.40 1.06
N MET A 204 -8.16 -20.57 0.46
CA MET A 204 -8.83 -20.71 -0.83
C MET A 204 -9.78 -21.90 -0.84
N ALA A 205 -10.87 -21.80 -1.59
CA ALA A 205 -11.79 -22.91 -1.85
C ALA A 205 -12.14 -23.04 -3.33
N LYS A 206 -12.44 -24.26 -3.78
CA LYS A 206 -13.03 -24.51 -5.11
C LYS A 206 -14.46 -23.98 -5.20
N SER A 207 -15.17 -23.99 -4.07
CA SER A 207 -16.58 -23.60 -4.05
C SER A 207 -16.73 -22.09 -4.24
N HIS A 208 -17.80 -21.71 -4.94
CA HIS A 208 -18.25 -20.32 -5.03
C HIS A 208 -19.15 -19.95 -3.84
N ASN A 209 -19.58 -20.94 -3.05
CA ASN A 209 -20.33 -20.70 -1.83
C ASN A 209 -19.36 -20.28 -0.72
N ILE A 210 -19.36 -18.99 -0.40
CA ILE A 210 -18.53 -18.38 0.64
C ILE A 210 -18.76 -18.92 2.05
N LYS A 211 -19.88 -19.61 2.30
CA LYS A 211 -20.19 -20.25 3.59
C LYS A 211 -19.55 -21.64 3.72
N LYS A 212 -19.02 -22.21 2.63
CA LYS A 212 -18.31 -23.49 2.68
C LYS A 212 -16.87 -23.26 3.10
N LYS A 213 -16.36 -24.14 3.97
CA LYS A 213 -14.97 -24.17 4.43
C LYS A 213 -13.98 -24.27 3.26
N HIS A 214 -12.82 -23.63 3.41
CA HIS A 214 -11.69 -23.77 2.48
C HIS A 214 -11.27 -25.24 2.31
N ASP A 215 -11.06 -25.65 1.07
CA ASP A 215 -10.72 -27.04 0.70
C ASP A 215 -9.50 -27.13 -0.25
N LEU A 216 -8.94 -26.00 -0.69
CA LEU A 216 -7.74 -25.97 -1.52
C LEU A 216 -6.50 -25.71 -0.69
N ILE A 217 -6.46 -24.54 -0.05
CA ILE A 217 -5.26 -24.02 0.58
C ILE A 217 -5.66 -23.26 1.84
N ARG A 218 -4.79 -23.35 2.86
CA ARG A 218 -4.76 -22.43 3.99
C ARG A 218 -3.32 -22.28 4.48
N GLY A 219 -3.02 -21.15 5.11
CA GLY A 219 -1.74 -20.96 5.77
C GLY A 219 -1.71 -19.73 6.66
N THR A 220 -0.55 -19.54 7.29
CA THR A 220 -0.28 -18.45 8.22
C THR A 220 1.15 -17.99 8.02
N ILE A 221 1.36 -16.68 7.99
CA ILE A 221 2.67 -16.05 8.00
C ILE A 221 2.69 -14.90 9.01
N LYS A 222 3.90 -14.50 9.40
CA LYS A 222 4.13 -13.23 10.10
C LYS A 222 4.68 -12.23 9.09
N LEU A 223 4.16 -11.01 9.14
CA LEU A 223 4.52 -9.96 8.19
C LEU A 223 4.62 -8.61 8.91
N LYS A 224 5.56 -7.78 8.49
CA LYS A 224 5.61 -6.36 8.80
C LYS A 224 5.25 -5.61 7.53
N PHE A 225 4.21 -4.79 7.57
CA PHE A 225 3.88 -3.91 6.46
C PHE A 225 4.81 -2.70 6.49
N GLU A 226 5.68 -2.58 5.50
CA GLU A 226 6.64 -1.48 5.33
C GLU A 226 6.79 -1.15 3.84
N ASP A 227 7.35 0.03 3.53
CA ASP A 227 7.63 0.46 2.16
C ASP A 227 9.02 -0.01 1.71
#